data_AF-A0A938U3K4-F1
#
_entry.id   AF-A0A938U3K4-F1
#
_cell.length_a   1.000
_cell.length_b   1.000
_cell.length_c   1.000
_cell.angle_alpha   90.00
_cell.angle_beta   90.00
_cell.angle_gamma   90.00
#
_symmetry.space_group_name_H-M   'P 1'
#
loop_
_entity.id
_entity.type
_entity.pdbx_description
1 polymer ?
#
loop_
_entity_poly.entity_id
_entity_poly.type
_entity_poly.pdbx_seq_one_letter_code
_entity_poly.pdbx_strand_id
1 'polypeptide(L)'
;MGAWLWIPLGLRLAAPFLKKEGAAPVLLVLRVFRRDAEVEWLFDQIIERWRYSGSVVLIAGSDLASRTLAPDDLFAYMEGSIAQRYIKDEATLKEQLAKLDTRPDADGRYRVNDFYCYDTTWQSVLMALVGRADRVLMDLRGLSENSRGCLYELQALSEANHLTKIVLLTDGNTDTKAAEAALSRAADSRVIWQDASRVDAAKAEDILRALLEAKARSGNRN
;
A
#
# COMPACT_ATOMS: atom_id res chain seq x y z
N MET A 1 -48.54 -4.28 7.44
CA MET A 1 -48.01 -3.30 6.46
C MET A 1 -47.32 -2.21 7.26
N GLY A 2 -46.04 -1.87 7.20
CA GLY A 2 -44.90 -2.28 6.39
C GLY A 2 -43.70 -1.45 6.86
N ALA A 3 -43.20 -1.71 8.08
CA ALA A 3 -42.07 -1.00 8.66
C ALA A 3 -40.73 -1.24 7.93
N TRP A 4 -40.71 -2.18 6.97
CA TRP A 4 -39.54 -2.58 6.18
C TRP A 4 -39.16 -1.58 5.08
N LEU A 5 -40.06 -0.66 4.70
CA LEU A 5 -39.78 0.36 3.66
C LEU A 5 -38.98 1.56 4.18
N TRP A 6 -38.97 1.78 5.50
CA TRP A 6 -38.27 2.92 6.12
C TRP A 6 -36.80 2.65 6.43
N ILE A 7 -36.40 1.37 6.53
CA ILE A 7 -35.01 0.97 6.78
C ILE A 7 -34.06 1.42 5.65
N PRO A 8 -34.34 1.17 4.35
CA PRO A 8 -33.44 1.62 3.28
C PRO A 8 -33.43 3.16 3.13
N LEU A 9 -34.55 3.82 3.41
CA LEU A 9 -34.65 5.29 3.37
C LEU A 9 -33.88 5.94 4.52
N GLY A 10 -33.97 5.37 5.73
CA GLY A 10 -33.22 5.79 6.90
C GLY A 10 -31.71 5.58 6.74
N LEU A 11 -31.27 4.46 6.17
CA LEU A 11 -29.87 4.21 5.82
C LEU A 11 -29.34 5.20 4.76
N ARG A 12 -30.14 5.53 3.74
CA ARG A 12 -29.77 6.55 2.74
C ARG A 12 -29.69 7.96 3.31
N LEU A 13 -30.58 8.31 4.25
CA LEU A 13 -30.56 9.62 4.92
C LEU A 13 -29.45 9.71 5.98
N ALA A 14 -29.04 8.58 6.58
CA ALA A 14 -27.94 8.50 7.55
C ALA A 14 -26.56 8.35 6.89
N ALA A 15 -26.47 7.95 5.62
CA ALA A 15 -25.22 7.82 4.86
C ALA A 15 -24.31 9.08 4.90
N PRO A 16 -24.82 10.32 4.74
CA PRO A 16 -23.98 11.52 4.90
C PRO A 16 -23.50 11.74 6.33
N PHE A 17 -24.23 11.27 7.34
CA PHE A 17 -23.86 11.38 8.77
C PHE A 17 -22.94 10.25 9.23
N LEU A 18 -22.89 9.12 8.51
CA LEU A 18 -21.92 8.03 8.68
C LEU A 18 -20.62 8.28 7.91
N LYS A 19 -20.58 9.33 7.09
CA LYS A 19 -19.39 9.72 6.34
C LYS A 19 -18.35 10.23 7.34
N LYS A 20 -17.45 9.33 7.74
CA LYS A 20 -16.32 9.61 8.63
C LYS A 20 -15.62 10.87 8.14
N GLU A 21 -15.66 11.93 8.95
CA GLU A 21 -15.04 13.22 8.61
C GLU A 21 -13.53 13.04 8.54
N GLY A 22 -12.99 13.06 7.32
CA GLY A 22 -11.59 12.87 6.99
C GLY A 22 -11.45 12.20 5.61
N ALA A 23 -10.47 12.63 4.81
CA ALA A 23 -10.12 11.88 3.60
C ALA A 23 -9.69 10.46 4.00
N ALA A 24 -10.16 9.46 3.25
CA ALA A 24 -9.78 8.07 3.51
C ALA A 24 -8.28 7.89 3.26
N PRO A 25 -7.54 7.21 4.17
CA PRO A 25 -6.11 7.08 4.05
C PRO A 25 -5.70 6.25 2.84
N VAL A 26 -4.61 6.65 2.18
CA VAL A 26 -4.00 5.89 1.09
C VAL A 26 -2.90 4.98 1.65
N LEU A 27 -2.99 3.68 1.38
CA LEU A 27 -1.93 2.72 1.69
C LEU A 27 -1.05 2.51 0.46
N LEU A 28 0.24 2.79 0.61
CA LEU A 28 1.27 2.36 -0.32
C LEU A 28 1.81 0.99 0.08
N VAL A 29 1.78 0.06 -0.85
CA VAL A 29 2.36 -1.28 -0.68
C VAL A 29 3.63 -1.38 -1.52
N LEU A 30 4.75 -1.65 -0.87
CA LEU A 30 6.06 -1.88 -1.49
C LEU A 30 6.47 -3.33 -1.26
N ARG A 31 6.65 -4.09 -2.34
CA ARG A 31 7.02 -5.50 -2.28
C ARG A 31 8.35 -5.73 -2.97
N VAL A 32 9.30 -6.35 -2.28
CA VAL A 32 10.54 -6.86 -2.88
C VAL A 32 10.25 -8.28 -3.37
N PHE A 33 10.29 -8.48 -4.68
CA PHE A 33 9.86 -9.72 -5.33
C PHE A 33 10.59 -10.96 -4.79
N ARG A 34 9.90 -11.76 -3.97
CA ARG A 34 10.22 -13.16 -3.71
C ARG A 34 8.95 -13.99 -3.91
N ARG A 35 9.11 -15.15 -4.55
CA ARG A 35 8.05 -16.15 -4.80
C ARG A 35 7.68 -16.91 -3.53
N ASP A 36 7.27 -16.20 -2.50
CA ASP A 36 6.79 -16.80 -1.27
C ASP A 36 5.26 -16.72 -1.24
N ALA A 37 4.61 -17.84 -1.56
CA ALA A 37 3.15 -17.92 -1.63
C ALA A 37 2.48 -17.55 -0.29
N GLU A 38 3.17 -17.79 0.83
CA GLU A 38 2.66 -17.42 2.15
C GLU A 38 2.55 -15.90 2.27
N VAL A 39 3.46 -15.15 1.66
CA VAL A 39 3.48 -13.69 1.77
C VAL A 39 2.61 -13.01 0.75
N GLU A 40 2.48 -13.56 -0.44
CA GLU A 40 1.41 -13.13 -1.36
C GLU A 40 0.04 -13.24 -0.67
N TRP A 41 -0.23 -14.37 0.01
CA TRP A 41 -1.44 -14.52 0.80
C TRP A 41 -1.58 -13.46 1.92
N LEU A 42 -0.49 -13.13 2.62
CA LEU A 42 -0.50 -12.07 3.64
C LEU A 42 -0.91 -10.72 3.07
N PHE A 43 -0.26 -10.31 1.97
CA PHE A 43 -0.55 -9.04 1.31
C PHE A 43 -1.99 -9.01 0.80
N ASP A 44 -2.48 -10.09 0.19
CA ASP A 44 -3.87 -10.19 -0.26
C ASP A 44 -4.85 -10.01 0.91
N GLN A 45 -4.62 -10.68 2.05
CA GLN A 45 -5.47 -10.51 3.23
C GLN A 45 -5.48 -9.07 3.75
N ILE A 46 -4.32 -8.42 3.78
CA ILE A 46 -4.20 -7.03 4.25
C ILE A 46 -4.88 -6.08 3.26
N ILE A 47 -4.63 -6.23 1.96
CA ILE A 47 -5.21 -5.40 0.90
C ILE A 47 -6.73 -5.53 0.92
N GLU A 48 -7.26 -6.76 0.92
CA GLU A 48 -8.71 -6.99 0.88
C GLU A 48 -9.43 -6.34 2.08
N ARG A 49 -8.84 -6.40 3.27
CA ARG A 49 -9.38 -5.76 4.47
C ARG A 49 -9.15 -4.24 4.48
N TRP A 50 -8.00 -3.77 4.03
CA TRP A 50 -7.69 -2.34 3.93
C TRP A 50 -8.63 -1.60 2.99
N ARG A 51 -9.10 -2.26 1.92
CA ARG A 51 -10.07 -1.69 0.97
C ARG A 51 -11.40 -1.26 1.60
N TYR A 52 -11.70 -1.62 2.85
CA TYR A 52 -12.86 -1.06 3.58
C TYR A 52 -12.54 0.28 4.29
N SER A 53 -11.26 0.62 4.40
CA SER A 53 -10.75 1.78 5.11
C SER A 53 -10.19 2.86 4.20
N GLY A 54 -9.60 2.49 3.06
CA GLY A 54 -9.05 3.46 2.10
C GLY A 54 -8.44 2.80 0.86
N SER A 55 -7.99 3.61 -0.09
CA SER A 55 -7.41 3.13 -1.35
C SER A 55 -6.03 2.53 -1.16
N VAL A 56 -5.67 1.62 -2.07
CA VAL A 56 -4.34 1.01 -2.14
C VAL A 56 -3.65 1.49 -3.40
N VAL A 57 -2.36 1.82 -3.29
CA VAL A 57 -1.45 2.05 -4.41
C VAL A 57 -0.28 1.09 -4.33
N LEU A 58 0.05 0.45 -5.45
CA LEU A 58 1.16 -0.51 -5.55
C LEU A 58 2.14 -0.09 -6.63
N ILE A 59 3.42 -0.40 -6.42
CA ILE A 59 4.44 -0.33 -7.46
C ILE A 59 4.74 -1.74 -7.95
N ALA A 60 4.64 -1.95 -9.26
CA ALA A 60 4.98 -3.21 -9.92
C ALA A 60 6.08 -2.97 -10.97
N GLY A 61 7.19 -3.70 -10.86
CA GLY A 61 8.30 -3.61 -11.81
C GLY A 61 8.03 -4.37 -13.12
N SER A 62 8.80 -4.05 -14.17
CA SER A 62 8.77 -4.73 -15.47
C SER A 62 9.13 -6.21 -15.44
N ASP A 63 9.82 -6.70 -14.40
CA ASP A 63 10.14 -8.12 -14.26
C ASP A 63 8.89 -8.98 -13.95
N LEU A 64 7.80 -8.37 -13.46
CA LEU A 64 6.54 -9.05 -13.18
C LEU A 64 5.80 -9.48 -14.46
N ALA A 65 5.84 -8.65 -15.51
CA ALA A 65 5.11 -8.91 -16.75
C ALA A 65 5.70 -10.07 -17.57
N SER A 66 6.97 -10.39 -17.40
CA SER A 66 7.62 -11.43 -18.23
C SER A 66 7.59 -12.81 -17.60
N ARG A 67 7.29 -12.96 -16.29
CA ARG A 67 7.49 -14.24 -15.58
C ARG A 67 6.41 -14.63 -14.57
N THR A 68 5.43 -13.79 -14.25
CA THR A 68 4.43 -14.09 -13.21
C THR A 68 3.12 -13.37 -13.48
N LEU A 69 2.33 -13.90 -14.41
CA LEU A 69 0.95 -13.47 -14.60
C LEU A 69 0.05 -14.52 -13.96
N ALA A 70 -0.80 -14.12 -13.02
CA ALA A 70 -1.95 -14.91 -12.62
C ALA A 70 -2.84 -15.15 -13.86
N PRO A 71 -3.66 -16.20 -13.91
CA PRO A 71 -4.47 -16.51 -15.11
C PRO A 71 -5.28 -15.32 -15.63
N ASP A 72 -5.84 -14.49 -14.74
CA ASP A 72 -6.63 -13.31 -15.12
C ASP A 72 -5.76 -12.14 -15.63
N ASP A 73 -4.55 -11.96 -15.09
CA ASP A 73 -3.57 -10.98 -15.58
C ASP A 73 -2.93 -11.42 -16.91
N LEU A 74 -2.84 -12.73 -17.14
CA LEU A 74 -2.34 -13.32 -18.37
C LEU A 74 -3.27 -12.97 -19.55
N PHE A 75 -4.58 -12.94 -19.34
CA PHE A 75 -5.53 -12.49 -20.36
C PHE A 75 -5.37 -11.00 -20.70
N ALA A 76 -5.16 -10.14 -19.69
CA ALA A 76 -4.91 -8.71 -19.91
C ALA A 76 -3.54 -8.41 -20.57
N TYR A 77 -2.54 -9.28 -20.35
CA TYR A 77 -1.25 -9.27 -21.03
C TYR A 77 -1.38 -9.74 -22.50
N MET A 78 -2.13 -10.82 -22.74
CA MET A 78 -2.37 -11.36 -24.08
C MET A 78 -3.20 -10.44 -24.98
N GLU A 79 -4.07 -9.61 -24.40
CA GLU A 79 -4.78 -8.54 -25.11
C GLU A 79 -3.92 -7.27 -25.34
N GLY A 80 -2.65 -7.25 -24.90
CA GLY A 80 -1.75 -6.10 -25.08
C GLY A 80 -2.08 -4.89 -24.19
N SER A 81 -2.93 -5.04 -23.19
CA SER A 81 -3.45 -3.93 -22.37
C SER A 81 -2.57 -3.58 -21.16
N ILE A 82 -1.70 -4.48 -20.69
CA ILE A 82 -0.75 -4.22 -19.58
C ILE A 82 0.48 -3.48 -20.10
N ALA A 83 1.01 -3.84 -21.27
CA ALA A 83 2.17 -3.16 -21.88
C ALA A 83 1.91 -1.66 -22.12
N GLN A 84 0.67 -1.28 -22.43
CA GLN A 84 0.25 0.12 -22.63
C GLN A 84 0.10 0.91 -21.31
N ARG A 85 0.08 0.23 -20.16
CA ARG A 85 -0.02 0.83 -18.82
C ARG A 85 1.34 1.09 -18.17
N TYR A 86 2.44 0.69 -18.81
CA TYR A 86 3.78 0.96 -18.30
C TYR A 86 4.12 2.44 -18.37
N ILE A 87 4.61 2.96 -17.25
CA ILE A 87 5.04 4.35 -17.10
C ILE A 87 6.45 4.47 -17.66
N LYS A 88 6.55 4.94 -18.90
CA LYS A 88 7.81 5.13 -19.65
C LYS A 88 8.45 6.50 -19.46
N ASP A 89 7.67 7.50 -19.06
CA ASP A 89 8.09 8.89 -18.90
C ASP A 89 7.20 9.64 -17.90
N GLU A 90 7.58 10.88 -17.60
CA GLU A 90 6.85 11.75 -16.67
C GLU A 90 5.44 12.11 -17.15
N ALA A 91 5.23 12.20 -18.47
CA ALA A 91 3.91 12.49 -19.04
C ALA A 91 2.93 11.33 -18.77
N THR A 92 3.36 10.10 -19.03
CA THR A 92 2.60 8.89 -18.74
C THR A 92 2.34 8.75 -17.24
N LEU A 93 3.30 9.11 -16.39
CA LEU A 93 3.12 9.15 -14.93
C LEU A 93 2.00 10.11 -14.54
N LYS A 94 2.02 11.35 -15.07
CA LYS A 94 0.97 12.35 -14.79
C LYS A 94 -0.41 11.87 -15.22
N GLU A 95 -0.52 11.23 -16.38
CA GLU A 95 -1.78 10.66 -16.86
C GLU A 95 -2.31 9.54 -15.95
N GLN A 96 -1.44 8.63 -15.49
CA GLN A 96 -1.85 7.57 -14.58
C GLN A 96 -2.24 8.12 -13.20
N LEU A 97 -1.49 9.11 -12.69
CA LEU A 97 -1.83 9.79 -11.43
C LEU A 97 -3.16 10.56 -11.51
N ALA A 98 -3.51 11.11 -12.67
CA ALA A 98 -4.80 11.77 -12.88
C ALA A 98 -5.99 10.79 -12.88
N LYS A 99 -5.74 9.51 -13.16
CA LYS A 99 -6.74 8.42 -13.13
C LYS A 99 -6.86 7.75 -11.76
N LEU A 100 -6.01 8.12 -10.80
CA LEU A 100 -6.02 7.56 -9.46
C LEU A 100 -7.36 7.88 -8.78
N ASP A 101 -8.13 6.84 -8.47
CA ASP A 101 -9.40 6.99 -7.77
C ASP A 101 -9.23 6.60 -6.31
N THR A 102 -9.34 7.60 -5.44
CA THR A 102 -9.35 7.43 -3.97
C THR A 102 -10.76 7.37 -3.40
N ARG A 103 -11.80 7.35 -4.23
CA ARG A 103 -13.18 7.27 -3.75
C ARG A 103 -13.61 5.81 -3.56
N PRO A 104 -14.51 5.56 -2.61
CA PRO A 104 -15.12 4.24 -2.49
C PRO A 104 -16.06 3.98 -3.68
N ASP A 105 -16.09 2.74 -4.14
CA ASP A 105 -17.09 2.19 -5.06
C ASP A 105 -18.48 2.15 -4.39
N ALA A 106 -19.52 1.81 -5.15
CA ALA A 106 -20.90 1.75 -4.65
C ALA A 106 -21.12 0.75 -3.50
N ASP A 107 -20.25 -0.26 -3.38
CA ASP A 107 -20.23 -1.23 -2.28
C ASP A 107 -19.43 -0.73 -1.04
N GLY A 108 -18.88 0.49 -1.10
CA GLY A 108 -18.09 1.11 -0.05
C GLY A 108 -16.61 0.73 -0.05
N ARG A 109 -16.19 -0.15 -0.97
CA ARG A 109 -14.79 -0.59 -1.06
C ARG A 109 -13.98 0.39 -1.89
N TYR A 110 -12.73 0.61 -1.51
CA TYR A 110 -11.80 1.42 -2.28
C TYR A 110 -11.06 0.57 -3.31
N ARG A 111 -10.63 1.23 -4.39
CA ARG A 111 -9.87 0.62 -5.49
C ARG A 111 -8.42 0.34 -5.08
N VAL A 112 -7.89 -0.70 -5.70
CA VAL A 112 -6.45 -0.97 -5.78
C VAL A 112 -5.94 -0.36 -7.08
N ASN A 113 -4.86 0.41 -7.00
CA ASN A 113 -4.28 1.13 -8.13
C ASN A 113 -2.84 0.63 -8.36
N ASP A 114 -2.63 -0.11 -9.44
CA ASP A 114 -1.32 -0.64 -9.80
C ASP A 114 -0.55 0.32 -10.72
N PHE A 115 0.67 0.65 -10.33
CA PHE A 115 1.59 1.46 -11.13
C PHE A 115 2.71 0.58 -11.66
N TYR A 116 2.60 0.24 -12.95
CA TYR A 116 3.62 -0.53 -13.67
C TYR A 116 4.72 0.41 -14.18
N CYS A 117 5.97 0.17 -13.78
CA CYS A 117 7.10 1.03 -14.14
C CYS A 117 8.27 0.24 -14.71
N TYR A 118 9.11 0.94 -15.48
CA TYR A 118 10.39 0.43 -15.96
C TYR A 118 11.51 0.75 -14.96
N ASP A 119 12.64 0.06 -15.10
CA ASP A 119 13.85 0.29 -14.30
C ASP A 119 14.41 1.72 -14.42
N THR A 120 14.02 2.48 -15.44
CA THR A 120 14.40 3.88 -15.62
C THR A 120 13.44 4.87 -14.95
N THR A 121 12.21 4.45 -14.63
CA THR A 121 11.13 5.34 -14.15
C THR A 121 10.64 5.02 -12.74
N TRP A 122 11.01 3.86 -12.18
CA TRP A 122 10.54 3.43 -10.87
C TRP A 122 10.78 4.45 -9.75
N GLN A 123 11.92 5.16 -9.74
CA GLN A 123 12.20 6.18 -8.73
C GLN A 123 11.19 7.33 -8.79
N SER A 124 10.87 7.80 -10.00
CA SER A 124 9.89 8.90 -10.17
C SER A 124 8.49 8.47 -9.76
N VAL A 125 8.11 7.22 -10.09
CA VAL A 125 6.84 6.63 -9.67
C VAL A 125 6.77 6.50 -8.15
N LEU A 126 7.82 5.95 -7.54
CA LEU A 126 7.95 5.82 -6.08
C LEU A 126 7.75 7.16 -5.38
N MET A 127 8.52 8.18 -5.76
CA MET A 127 8.40 9.50 -5.13
C MET A 127 6.99 10.08 -5.27
N ALA A 128 6.35 9.89 -6.43
CA ALA A 128 4.99 10.37 -6.65
C ALA A 128 3.94 9.66 -5.79
N LEU A 129 4.10 8.35 -5.56
CA LEU A 129 3.18 7.57 -4.71
C LEU A 129 3.44 7.81 -3.22
N VAL A 130 4.70 7.88 -2.80
CA VAL A 130 5.08 8.25 -1.42
C VAL A 130 4.48 9.60 -1.06
N GLY A 131 4.55 10.60 -1.95
CA GLY A 131 3.93 11.92 -1.75
C GLY A 131 2.39 11.93 -1.66
N ARG A 132 1.72 10.82 -1.95
CA ARG A 132 0.25 10.67 -1.90
C ARG A 132 -0.22 9.67 -0.84
N ALA A 133 0.68 8.84 -0.34
CA ALA A 133 0.38 7.85 0.66
C ALA A 133 0.26 8.49 2.04
N ASP A 134 -0.58 7.92 2.90
CA ASP A 134 -0.65 8.25 4.32
C ASP A 134 0.04 7.18 5.16
N ARG A 135 0.04 5.94 4.67
CA ARG A 135 0.57 4.76 5.35
C ARG A 135 1.31 3.88 4.37
N VAL A 136 2.30 3.16 4.87
CA VAL A 136 3.13 2.26 4.07
C VAL A 136 3.17 0.88 4.71
N LEU A 137 3.07 -0.14 3.86
CA LEU A 137 3.44 -1.51 4.18
C LEU A 137 4.56 -1.92 3.22
N MET A 138 5.70 -2.36 3.76
CA MET A 138 6.88 -2.70 2.97
C MET A 138 7.47 -4.04 3.40
N ASP A 139 7.73 -4.93 2.44
CA ASP A 139 8.44 -6.18 2.69
C ASP A 139 9.97 -5.97 2.64
N LEU A 140 10.66 -6.16 3.76
CA LEU A 140 12.12 -6.12 3.88
C LEU A 140 12.74 -7.50 4.08
N ARG A 141 11.99 -8.58 3.97
CA ARG A 141 12.52 -9.92 4.24
C ARG A 141 13.72 -10.26 3.36
N GLY A 142 14.77 -10.72 4.03
CA GLY A 142 16.13 -10.90 3.51
C GLY A 142 16.72 -9.71 2.75
N LEU A 143 16.35 -8.47 3.12
CA LEU A 143 17.10 -7.27 2.79
C LEU A 143 18.57 -7.45 3.18
N SER A 144 19.46 -6.97 2.32
CA SER A 144 20.90 -6.88 2.61
C SER A 144 21.44 -5.53 2.14
N GLU A 145 22.68 -5.20 2.50
CA GLU A 145 23.37 -3.99 2.02
C GLU A 145 23.44 -3.89 0.48
N ASN A 146 23.36 -5.02 -0.24
CA ASN A 146 23.38 -5.05 -1.70
C ASN A 146 22.02 -4.70 -2.33
N SER A 147 20.95 -4.64 -1.55
CA SER A 147 19.57 -4.36 -1.99
C SER A 147 19.35 -2.86 -2.22
N ARG A 148 20.18 -2.24 -3.08
CA ARG A 148 20.23 -0.78 -3.31
C ARG A 148 18.87 -0.14 -3.64
N GLY A 149 18.02 -0.84 -4.39
CA GLY A 149 16.66 -0.36 -4.69
C GLY A 149 15.77 -0.25 -3.45
N CYS A 150 15.77 -1.29 -2.61
CA CYS A 150 15.01 -1.32 -1.37
C CYS A 150 15.53 -0.29 -0.34
N LEU A 151 16.85 -0.11 -0.26
CA LEU A 151 17.45 0.95 0.59
C LEU A 151 17.06 2.35 0.11
N TYR A 152 16.98 2.57 -1.21
CA TYR A 152 16.49 3.83 -1.77
C TYR A 152 15.01 4.06 -1.44
N GLU A 153 14.18 3.01 -1.54
CA GLU A 153 12.78 3.06 -1.09
C GLU A 153 12.68 3.47 0.38
N LEU A 154 13.43 2.82 1.26
CA LEU A 154 13.47 3.18 2.68
C LEU A 154 13.90 4.64 2.91
N GLN A 155 14.90 5.13 2.18
CA GLN A 155 15.32 6.52 2.27
C GLN A 155 14.20 7.50 1.82
N ALA A 156 13.49 7.19 0.74
CA ALA A 156 12.36 7.99 0.30
C ALA A 156 11.24 8.03 1.36
N LEU A 157 10.98 6.92 2.04
CA LEU A 157 10.04 6.86 3.16
C LEU A 157 10.51 7.66 4.38
N SER A 158 11.82 7.62 4.66
CA SER A 158 12.49 8.33 5.74
C SER A 158 12.31 9.85 5.64
N GLU A 159 12.35 10.37 4.42
CA GLU A 159 12.20 11.80 4.12
C GLU A 159 10.74 12.28 4.12
N ALA A 160 9.77 11.36 4.00
CA ALA A 160 8.35 11.65 3.92
C ALA A 160 7.70 11.85 5.30
N ASN A 161 7.71 13.08 5.79
CA ASN A 161 7.19 13.45 7.12
C ASN A 161 5.67 13.37 7.26
N HIS A 162 4.92 13.37 6.15
CA HIS A 162 3.46 13.26 6.16
C HIS A 162 2.97 11.82 6.39
N LEU A 163 3.81 10.82 6.11
CA LEU A 163 3.49 9.42 6.40
C LEU A 163 3.21 9.28 7.88
N THR A 164 2.08 8.69 8.23
CA THR A 164 1.64 8.52 9.61
C THR A 164 2.12 7.20 10.21
N LYS A 165 2.26 6.16 9.38
CA LYS A 165 2.67 4.80 9.73
C LYS A 165 3.51 4.19 8.61
N ILE A 166 4.62 3.57 8.96
CA ILE A 166 5.49 2.80 8.07
C ILE A 166 5.65 1.43 8.72
N VAL A 167 4.93 0.42 8.21
CA VAL A 167 5.00 -0.95 8.70
C VAL A 167 5.97 -1.74 7.82
N LEU A 168 6.98 -2.31 8.45
CA LEU A 168 8.08 -3.01 7.79
C LEU A 168 8.06 -4.48 8.19
N LEU A 169 7.97 -5.37 7.21
CA LEU A 169 8.01 -6.81 7.42
C LEU A 169 9.45 -7.28 7.38
N THR A 170 9.89 -8.00 8.40
CA THR A 170 11.26 -8.53 8.52
C THR A 170 11.25 -10.03 8.76
N ASP A 171 12.39 -10.68 8.55
CA ASP A 171 12.66 -12.07 8.89
C ASP A 171 14.04 -12.22 9.54
N GLY A 172 14.42 -13.44 9.91
CA GLY A 172 15.74 -13.73 10.47
C GLY A 172 16.93 -13.43 9.55
N ASN A 173 16.71 -13.15 8.26
CA ASN A 173 17.74 -12.82 7.28
C ASN A 173 17.81 -11.32 6.94
N THR A 174 16.95 -10.51 7.56
CA THR A 174 16.86 -9.08 7.28
C THR A 174 18.01 -8.34 7.94
N ASP A 175 18.76 -7.58 7.15
CA ASP A 175 19.75 -6.64 7.67
C ASP A 175 19.05 -5.40 8.25
N THR A 176 18.66 -5.52 9.52
CA THR A 176 17.98 -4.45 10.25
C THR A 176 18.85 -3.21 10.43
N LYS A 177 20.17 -3.37 10.52
CA LYS A 177 21.09 -2.23 10.67
C LYS A 177 21.11 -1.37 9.40
N ALA A 178 21.18 -2.00 8.24
CA ALA A 178 21.10 -1.30 6.97
C ALA A 178 19.75 -0.58 6.81
N ALA A 179 18.65 -1.22 7.23
CA ALA A 179 17.31 -0.63 7.17
C ALA A 179 17.15 0.57 8.13
N GLU A 180 17.61 0.45 9.38
CA GLU A 180 17.62 1.53 10.37
C GLU A 180 18.46 2.72 9.90
N ALA A 181 19.63 2.47 9.29
CA ALA A 181 20.47 3.52 8.74
C ALA A 181 19.74 4.29 7.62
N ALA A 182 19.04 3.59 6.72
CA ALA A 182 18.24 4.21 5.66
C ALA A 182 17.04 5.01 6.23
N LEU A 183 16.48 4.58 7.35
CA LEU A 183 15.36 5.23 8.05
C LEU A 183 15.78 6.31 9.06
N SER A 184 17.06 6.69 9.10
CA SER A 184 17.60 7.63 10.11
C SER A 184 16.91 9.00 10.20
N ARG A 185 16.12 9.42 9.21
CA ARG A 185 15.34 10.66 9.21
C ARG A 185 13.87 10.45 9.58
N ALA A 186 13.38 9.21 9.59
CA ALA A 186 12.06 8.88 10.09
C ALA A 186 12.02 9.06 11.61
N ALA A 187 10.84 9.43 12.12
CA ALA A 187 10.64 9.45 13.56
C ALA A 187 10.24 8.05 14.03
N ASP A 188 10.91 7.50 15.03
CA ASP A 188 10.69 6.14 15.56
C ASP A 188 9.21 5.83 15.81
N SER A 189 8.45 6.80 16.32
CA SER A 189 7.01 6.67 16.59
C SER A 189 6.13 6.27 15.40
N ARG A 190 6.64 6.41 14.17
CA ARG A 190 5.93 6.10 12.93
C ARG A 190 6.37 4.78 12.29
N VAL A 191 7.55 4.27 12.65
CA VAL A 191 8.12 3.03 12.09
C VAL A 191 7.72 1.87 12.99
N ILE A 192 7.13 0.83 12.39
CA ILE A 192 6.66 -0.36 13.10
C ILE A 192 7.27 -1.57 12.41
N TRP A 193 8.10 -2.30 13.16
CA TRP A 193 8.72 -3.53 12.71
C TRP A 193 7.82 -4.72 13.03
N GLN A 194 7.61 -5.60 12.07
CA GLN A 194 6.81 -6.80 12.20
C GLN A 194 7.62 -8.01 11.73
N ASP A 195 7.94 -8.91 12.65
CA ASP A 195 8.51 -10.20 12.27
C ASP A 195 7.45 -11.02 11.52
N ALA A 196 7.77 -11.33 10.27
CA ALA A 196 6.99 -12.08 9.31
C ALA A 196 7.73 -13.35 8.87
N SER A 197 8.60 -13.90 9.74
CA SER A 197 9.21 -15.23 9.56
C SER A 197 8.16 -16.36 9.55
N ARG A 198 7.00 -16.12 10.16
CA ARG A 198 5.81 -16.97 10.07
C ARG A 198 4.59 -16.12 9.72
N VAL A 199 3.83 -16.58 8.74
CA VAL A 199 2.64 -15.91 8.28
C VAL A 199 1.40 -16.75 8.56
N ASP A 200 0.42 -16.14 9.22
CA ASP A 200 -0.90 -16.70 9.45
C ASP A 200 -1.95 -15.59 9.61
N ALA A 201 -3.20 -15.97 9.87
CA ALA A 201 -4.31 -15.03 10.00
C ALA A 201 -4.16 -14.07 11.19
N ALA A 202 -3.51 -14.50 12.28
CA ALA A 202 -3.24 -13.64 13.42
C ALA A 202 -2.21 -12.57 13.04
N LYS A 203 -1.13 -12.97 12.34
CA LYS A 203 -0.13 -12.03 11.83
C LYS A 203 -0.73 -10.99 10.89
N ALA A 204 -1.61 -11.41 9.98
CA ALA A 204 -2.32 -10.49 9.08
C ALA A 204 -3.18 -9.48 9.86
N GLU A 205 -3.85 -9.91 10.93
CA GLU A 205 -4.62 -9.03 11.81
C GLU A 205 -3.73 -8.04 12.57
N ASP A 206 -2.61 -8.49 13.11
CA ASP A 206 -1.65 -7.65 13.83
C ASP A 206 -1.10 -6.53 12.94
N ILE A 207 -0.71 -6.88 11.69
CA ILE A 207 -0.23 -5.90 10.71
C ILE A 207 -1.35 -4.93 10.34
N LEU A 208 -2.56 -5.43 10.08
CA LEU A 208 -3.70 -4.57 9.77
C LEU A 208 -4.03 -3.62 10.93
N ARG A 209 -3.95 -4.09 12.18
CA ARG A 209 -4.13 -3.27 13.38
C ARG A 209 -3.08 -2.17 13.46
N ALA A 210 -1.80 -2.51 13.30
CA ALA A 210 -0.70 -1.55 13.28
C ALA A 210 -0.88 -0.49 12.18
N LEU A 211 -1.37 -0.91 11.00
CA LEU A 211 -1.72 -0.02 9.91
C LEU A 211 -2.92 0.86 10.26
N LEU A 212 -3.99 0.32 10.86
CA LEU A 212 -5.24 1.04 11.08
C LEU A 212 -5.18 2.04 12.25
N GLU A 213 -4.40 1.74 13.28
CA GLU A 213 -4.25 2.56 14.49
C GLU A 213 -3.97 4.03 14.15
N ALA A 214 -4.90 4.89 14.56
CA ALA A 214 -4.72 6.32 14.45
C ALA A 214 -3.57 6.76 15.37
N LYS A 215 -2.78 7.75 14.94
CA LYS A 215 -1.85 8.46 15.83
C LYS A 215 -2.65 8.89 17.06
N ALA A 216 -2.27 8.44 18.25
CA ALA A 216 -2.86 8.95 19.49
C ALA A 216 -2.76 10.47 19.41
N ARG A 217 -3.91 11.17 19.43
CA ARG A 217 -3.91 12.63 19.39
C ARG A 217 -3.05 13.07 20.57
N SER A 218 -1.95 13.77 20.28
CA SER A 218 -1.22 14.52 21.31
C SER A 218 -2.27 15.39 21.99
N GLY A 219 -2.62 15.02 23.22
CA GLY A 219 -3.62 15.74 23.99
C GLY A 219 -3.09 17.13 24.22
N ASN A 220 -3.71 18.12 23.56
CA ASN A 220 -3.56 19.50 23.93
C ASN A 220 -4.17 19.67 25.33
N ARG A 221 -3.33 19.57 26.36
CA ARG A 221 -3.56 20.17 27.66
C ARG A 221 -2.81 21.49 27.66
N ASN A 222 -3.55 22.57 27.43
CA ASN A 222 -3.43 23.85 28.12
C ASN A 222 -4.78 24.56 28.02
#